data_AF-A0A1X7I1C5-F1
#
_entry.id   AF-A0A1X7I1C5-F1
#
_cell.length_a   1.000
_cell.length_b   1.000
_cell.length_c   1.000
_cell.angle_alpha   90.00
_cell.angle_beta   90.00
_cell.angle_gamma   90.00
#
_symmetry.space_group_name_H-M   'P 1'
#
loop_
_entity.id
_entity.type
_entity.pdbx_description
1 polymer ?
#
loop_
_entity_poly.entity_id
_entity_poly.type
_entity_poly.pdbx_seq_one_letter_code
_entity_poly.pdbx_strand_id
1 'polypeptide(L)'
;MKNQRIKIYIALLSICALCIIGCTKVEYTEIKEPAYLRVFNNLNYVQTLGSKDDKVPYFCMLINPTMDATGEITGAEVIGDFFDKRDAYAPPYPSHIGNSTSLDNPEYPGKRNVLVAPMLNGFDLSSWAQVPSGSLRIVFAYRPKNTVPFLQLESHLKKDILIDTVINLGSKEVYTLHLLQKDFVTKEHGLLLREENFHKLPLSDSLVYVNFYNMSAKGFVEADASLKDGDYRLRSFMGGIKEEMNIFLSLYEDQGVLSHMAPTVPGYKGKYMTRVVRNNSSSAVAPYVSFPLWASSKTNGIQTTMWQRFDFFVPGMDITNNPIHSTTSNTEGNWAVVNCLLNGKVNLTSPDNGTMLPNMLVNVHSGIHNPRTFATVNTLEVVNGRIYMTTIQRKFAPPIY
;
A
#
# COMPACT_ATOMS: atom_id res chain seq x y z
N MET A 1 46.51 4.15 56.41
CA MET A 1 45.06 4.14 56.14
C MET A 1 44.52 5.40 55.42
N LYS A 2 45.04 6.62 55.69
CA LYS A 2 44.56 7.88 55.08
C LYS A 2 44.76 7.96 53.54
N ASN A 3 45.92 7.52 53.04
CA ASN A 3 46.26 7.58 51.62
C ASN A 3 45.47 6.58 50.73
N GLN A 4 44.98 5.47 51.32
CA GLN A 4 44.20 4.47 50.58
C GLN A 4 42.76 4.95 50.35
N ARG A 5 42.19 5.68 51.32
CA ARG A 5 40.88 6.31 51.17
C ARG A 5 40.89 7.39 50.08
N ILE A 6 41.96 8.19 49.99
CA ILE A 6 42.11 9.23 48.95
C ILE A 6 42.16 8.60 47.54
N LYS A 7 42.90 7.48 47.37
CA LYS A 7 42.94 6.77 46.08
C LYS A 7 41.58 6.19 45.68
N ILE A 8 40.81 5.68 46.64
CA ILE A 8 39.45 5.17 46.40
C ILE A 8 38.51 6.31 45.99
N TYR A 9 38.58 7.48 46.65
CA TYR A 9 37.77 8.63 46.27
C TYR A 9 38.12 9.17 44.88
N ILE A 10 39.41 9.21 44.52
CA ILE A 10 39.83 9.62 43.17
C ILE A 10 39.36 8.61 42.12
N ALA A 11 39.45 7.30 42.39
CA ALA A 11 38.97 6.27 41.47
C ALA A 11 37.44 6.34 41.28
N LEU A 12 36.67 6.57 42.35
CA LEU A 12 35.22 6.76 42.28
C LEU A 12 34.84 8.04 41.54
N LEU A 13 35.60 9.13 41.73
CA LEU A 13 35.38 10.38 41.00
C LEU A 13 35.63 10.21 39.50
N SER A 14 36.69 9.48 39.12
CA SER A 14 37.02 9.17 37.73
C SER A 14 35.97 8.25 37.07
N ILE A 15 35.44 7.27 37.80
CA ILE A 15 34.36 6.39 37.32
C ILE A 15 33.07 7.19 37.15
N CYS A 16 32.72 8.05 38.12
CA CYS A 16 31.56 8.94 37.99
C CYS A 16 31.70 9.90 36.80
N ALA A 17 32.89 10.48 36.57
CA ALA A 17 33.14 11.37 35.44
C ALA A 17 33.01 10.66 34.08
N LEU A 18 33.42 9.39 33.98
CA LEU A 18 33.25 8.58 32.76
C LEU A 18 31.77 8.25 32.48
N CYS A 19 30.92 8.14 33.51
CA CYS A 19 29.49 7.88 33.34
C CYS A 19 28.69 9.11 32.82
N ILE A 20 29.20 10.34 32.95
CA ILE A 20 28.50 11.57 32.49
C ILE A 20 28.77 11.87 31.00
N ILE A 21 29.80 11.26 30.41
CA ILE A 21 30.18 11.45 28.99
C ILE A 21 29.32 10.57 28.05
N GLY A 22 28.51 9.67 28.59
CA GLY A 22 27.60 8.79 27.83
C GLY A 22 26.29 9.43 27.36
N CYS A 23 26.11 10.74 27.49
CA CYS A 23 24.93 11.44 26.97
C CYS A 23 25.10 11.62 25.46
N THR A 24 24.80 10.58 24.68
CA THR A 24 24.67 10.69 23.23
C THR A 24 23.54 11.67 22.94
N LYS A 25 23.90 12.87 22.47
CA LYS A 25 22.94 13.78 21.85
C LYS A 25 22.33 13.02 20.68
N VAL A 26 21.09 12.55 20.85
CA VAL A 26 20.31 12.02 19.74
C VAL A 26 20.04 13.22 18.85
N GLU A 27 20.85 13.39 17.81
CA GLU A 27 20.51 14.32 16.74
C GLU A 27 19.33 13.71 16.01
N TYR A 28 18.14 14.16 16.40
CA TYR A 28 16.94 13.89 15.63
C TYR A 28 17.15 14.52 14.27
N THR A 29 17.25 13.69 13.24
CA THR A 29 17.17 14.17 11.87
C THR A 29 15.82 14.88 11.76
N GLU A 30 15.82 16.15 11.37
CA GLU A 30 14.60 16.95 11.22
C GLU A 30 14.56 17.49 9.79
N ILE A 31 13.45 17.25 9.10
CA ILE A 31 13.16 17.89 7.82
C ILE A 31 12.24 19.05 8.14
N LYS A 32 12.74 20.29 7.98
CA LYS A 32 12.05 21.51 8.44
C LYS A 32 10.66 21.71 7.81
N GLU A 33 10.54 21.44 6.51
CA GLU A 33 9.30 21.57 5.74
C GLU A 33 9.03 20.26 4.98
N PRO A 34 8.59 19.20 5.69
CA PRO A 34 8.46 17.89 5.10
C PRO A 34 7.16 17.76 4.31
N ALA A 35 7.21 17.05 3.18
CA ALA A 35 6.05 16.37 2.61
C ALA A 35 6.01 14.92 3.13
N TYR A 36 4.84 14.28 3.07
CA TYR A 36 4.67 12.89 3.52
C TYR A 36 4.46 11.98 2.33
N LEU A 37 5.40 11.09 2.04
CA LEU A 37 5.41 10.28 0.82
C LEU A 37 5.39 8.79 1.13
N ARG A 38 4.44 8.07 0.50
CA ARG A 38 4.44 6.61 0.38
C ARG A 38 4.59 6.23 -1.08
N VAL A 39 5.39 5.22 -1.39
CA VAL A 39 5.71 4.86 -2.77
C VAL A 39 5.48 3.39 -3.02
N PHE A 40 4.89 3.07 -4.17
CA PHE A 40 4.60 1.72 -4.62
C PHE A 40 5.21 1.42 -5.99
N ASN A 41 5.84 0.25 -6.11
CA ASN A 41 6.24 -0.34 -7.38
C ASN A 41 5.10 -1.24 -7.89
N ASN A 42 4.34 -0.72 -8.84
CA ASN A 42 3.23 -1.42 -9.48
C ASN A 42 3.65 -2.08 -10.82
N LEU A 43 4.94 -2.14 -11.14
CA LEU A 43 5.43 -2.85 -12.33
C LEU A 43 5.45 -4.35 -12.07
N ASN A 44 4.53 -5.05 -12.72
CA ASN A 44 4.25 -6.47 -12.50
C ASN A 44 4.45 -7.34 -13.75
N TYR A 45 5.22 -6.88 -14.74
CA TYR A 45 5.41 -7.67 -15.96
C TYR A 45 6.10 -9.02 -15.67
N VAL A 46 5.65 -10.03 -16.41
CA VAL A 46 6.06 -11.43 -16.27
C VAL A 46 7.15 -11.73 -17.27
N GLN A 47 8.20 -12.41 -16.82
CA GLN A 47 9.20 -12.98 -17.71
C GLN A 47 8.62 -14.27 -18.31
N THR A 48 8.34 -14.22 -19.60
CA THR A 48 7.95 -15.33 -20.46
C THR A 48 9.15 -15.71 -21.34
N LEU A 49 9.05 -16.78 -22.13
CA LEU A 49 10.11 -17.08 -23.12
C LEU A 49 10.36 -15.90 -24.10
N GLY A 50 9.32 -15.11 -24.40
CA GLY A 50 9.41 -13.92 -25.24
C GLY A 50 9.86 -12.64 -24.51
N SER A 51 9.85 -12.63 -23.18
CA SER A 51 10.29 -11.53 -22.32
C SER A 51 11.40 -11.94 -21.34
N LYS A 52 12.17 -12.98 -21.68
CA LYS A 52 13.27 -13.49 -20.85
C LYS A 52 14.37 -12.45 -20.63
N ASP A 53 14.49 -11.52 -21.58
CA ASP A 53 15.49 -10.44 -21.57
C ASP A 53 14.93 -9.18 -20.89
N ASP A 54 13.65 -9.17 -20.47
CA ASP A 54 13.06 -8.06 -19.73
C ASP A 54 13.67 -7.98 -18.32
N LYS A 55 14.07 -6.78 -17.93
CA LYS A 55 14.71 -6.53 -16.62
C LYS A 55 13.74 -6.76 -15.49
N VAL A 56 14.14 -7.48 -14.45
CA VAL A 56 13.31 -7.65 -13.25
C VAL A 56 12.94 -6.26 -12.68
N PRO A 57 11.66 -5.98 -12.38
CA PRO A 57 11.23 -4.68 -11.85
C PRO A 57 11.62 -4.55 -10.37
N TYR A 58 12.92 -4.38 -10.14
CA TYR A 58 13.57 -4.24 -8.85
C TYR A 58 14.44 -2.99 -8.88
N PHE A 59 14.15 -2.05 -8.00
CA PHE A 59 14.60 -0.66 -8.17
C PHE A 59 15.32 -0.09 -6.96
N CYS A 60 16.07 0.98 -7.21
CA CYS A 60 16.43 1.97 -6.23
C CYS A 60 15.72 3.28 -6.59
N MET A 61 14.99 3.85 -5.62
CA MET A 61 14.43 5.19 -5.71
C MET A 61 15.39 6.20 -5.11
N LEU A 62 15.63 7.30 -5.80
CA LEU A 62 16.49 8.40 -5.37
C LEU A 62 15.73 9.72 -5.52
N ILE A 63 15.72 10.54 -4.46
CA ILE A 63 15.20 11.91 -4.51
C ILE A 63 16.37 12.88 -4.34
N ASN A 64 16.46 13.85 -5.26
CA ASN A 64 17.56 14.80 -5.41
C ASN A 64 18.92 14.09 -5.46
N PRO A 65 19.16 13.24 -6.48
CA PRO A 65 20.43 12.53 -6.59
C PRO A 65 21.59 13.49 -6.83
N THR A 66 22.72 13.23 -6.18
CA THR A 66 24.00 13.90 -6.42
C THR A 66 24.83 13.09 -7.40
N MET A 67 25.44 13.78 -8.36
CA MET A 67 26.30 13.18 -9.39
C MET A 67 27.76 13.60 -9.17
N ASP A 68 28.70 12.74 -9.52
CA ASP A 68 30.10 13.16 -9.67
C ASP A 68 30.34 13.85 -11.03
N ALA A 69 31.60 14.26 -11.26
CA ALA A 69 32.02 14.91 -12.50
C ALA A 69 31.85 14.04 -13.77
N THR A 70 31.68 12.72 -13.61
CA THR A 70 31.45 11.77 -14.70
C THR A 70 29.95 11.49 -14.95
N GLY A 71 29.08 12.12 -14.17
CA GLY A 71 27.63 11.91 -14.21
C GLY A 71 27.16 10.67 -13.48
N GLU A 72 28.00 10.07 -12.62
CA GLU A 72 27.64 8.88 -11.85
C GLU A 72 26.94 9.26 -10.54
N ILE A 73 25.89 8.53 -10.19
CA ILE A 73 25.15 8.72 -8.94
C ILE A 73 26.05 8.32 -7.76
N THR A 74 26.32 9.29 -6.90
CA THR A 74 27.15 9.14 -5.68
C THR A 74 26.33 9.28 -4.39
N GLY A 75 25.12 9.82 -4.45
CA GLY A 75 24.27 10.06 -3.30
C GLY A 75 22.88 10.55 -3.69
N ALA A 76 22.03 10.78 -2.69
CA ALA A 76 20.72 11.41 -2.82
C ALA A 76 20.24 11.87 -1.42
N GLU A 77 19.33 12.82 -1.37
CA GLU A 77 18.70 13.25 -0.10
C GLU A 77 17.79 12.16 0.48
N VAL A 78 17.12 11.39 -0.38
CA VAL A 78 16.33 10.22 0.02
C VAL A 78 16.71 9.02 -0.84
N ILE A 79 16.91 7.87 -0.20
CA ILE A 79 17.24 6.60 -0.86
C ILE A 79 16.26 5.52 -0.42
N GLY A 80 15.41 5.09 -1.36
CA GLY A 80 14.53 3.92 -1.24
C GLY A 80 15.11 2.73 -2.00
N ASP A 81 16.07 2.04 -1.40
CA ASP A 81 16.76 0.90 -2.02
C ASP A 81 16.01 -0.43 -1.81
N PHE A 82 16.35 -1.45 -2.61
CA PHE A 82 15.76 -2.80 -2.60
C PHE A 82 14.24 -2.78 -2.88
N PHE A 83 13.78 -1.86 -3.72
CA PHE A 83 12.37 -1.60 -3.98
C PHE A 83 11.77 -2.66 -4.91
N ASP A 84 11.11 -3.64 -4.31
CA ASP A 84 10.50 -4.79 -5.01
C ASP A 84 9.06 -4.48 -5.42
N LYS A 85 8.42 -5.43 -6.11
CA LYS A 85 7.00 -5.40 -6.46
C LYS A 85 6.15 -5.23 -5.19
N ARG A 86 5.08 -4.44 -5.31
CA ARG A 86 4.12 -4.20 -4.23
C ARG A 86 3.35 -5.47 -3.83
N ASP A 87 3.14 -5.64 -2.53
CA ASP A 87 2.24 -6.65 -1.95
C ASP A 87 0.75 -6.28 -2.12
N ALA A 88 -0.13 -7.29 -2.23
CA ALA A 88 -1.57 -7.07 -2.41
C ALA A 88 -2.23 -6.26 -1.28
N TYR A 89 -1.62 -6.20 -0.09
CA TYR A 89 -2.11 -5.46 1.06
C TYR A 89 -1.03 -4.58 1.67
N ALA A 90 -1.35 -3.30 1.80
CA ALA A 90 -0.59 -2.26 2.49
C ALA A 90 -1.30 -1.92 3.82
N PRO A 91 -0.86 -2.50 4.95
CA PRO A 91 -1.52 -2.28 6.24
C PRO A 91 -1.37 -0.84 6.76
N PRO A 92 -2.16 -0.46 7.79
CA PRO A 92 -2.06 0.86 8.40
C PRO A 92 -0.72 1.12 9.09
N TYR A 93 -0.17 0.09 9.73
CA TYR A 93 1.14 0.12 10.36
C TYR A 93 2.17 -0.58 9.48
N PRO A 94 3.43 -0.11 9.43
CA PRO A 94 4.50 -0.82 8.74
C PRO A 94 4.69 -2.22 9.35
N SER A 95 4.17 -3.26 8.70
CA SER A 95 4.22 -4.64 9.22
C SER A 95 5.63 -5.24 9.20
N HIS A 96 6.57 -4.57 8.53
CA HIS A 96 7.87 -5.14 8.21
C HIS A 96 9.05 -4.57 9.01
N ILE A 97 8.85 -3.46 9.73
CA ILE A 97 9.92 -2.87 10.56
C ILE A 97 10.17 -3.80 11.75
N GLY A 98 11.41 -4.30 11.88
CA GLY A 98 11.84 -5.17 12.99
C GLY A 98 11.38 -6.63 12.92
N ASN A 99 10.53 -7.00 11.95
CA ASN A 99 9.91 -8.34 11.87
C ASN A 99 10.27 -9.16 10.61
N SER A 100 11.10 -8.62 9.71
CA SER A 100 11.50 -9.30 8.46
C SER A 100 13.01 -9.26 8.26
N THR A 101 13.60 -10.39 7.84
CA THR A 101 15.02 -10.52 7.48
C THR A 101 15.30 -10.28 5.99
N SER A 102 14.26 -10.16 5.16
CA SER A 102 14.42 -9.91 3.72
C SER A 102 14.62 -8.42 3.45
N LEU A 103 15.58 -8.10 2.59
CA LEU A 103 15.85 -6.74 2.09
C LEU A 103 14.78 -6.23 1.13
N ASP A 104 14.03 -7.14 0.48
CA ASP A 104 13.01 -6.79 -0.52
C ASP A 104 11.92 -5.93 0.12
N ASN A 105 11.76 -4.72 -0.39
CA ASN A 105 10.88 -3.72 0.18
C ASN A 105 9.69 -3.46 -0.76
N PRO A 106 8.48 -3.95 -0.45
CA PRO A 106 7.32 -3.87 -1.34
C PRO A 106 6.74 -2.45 -1.47
N GLU A 107 7.13 -1.56 -0.56
CA GLU A 107 6.71 -0.16 -0.52
C GLU A 107 7.78 0.71 0.17
N TYR A 108 7.82 2.01 -0.10
CA TYR A 108 8.62 2.96 0.68
C TYR A 108 7.68 3.81 1.55
N PRO A 109 7.96 4.02 2.86
CA PRO A 109 9.15 3.56 3.59
C PRO A 109 9.18 2.06 3.87
N GLY A 110 8.04 1.39 4.03
CA GLY A 110 7.94 -0.06 4.22
C GLY A 110 8.86 -0.58 5.34
N LYS A 111 9.94 -1.27 4.96
CA LYS A 111 10.96 -1.84 5.86
C LYS A 111 12.04 -0.85 6.32
N ARG A 112 12.10 0.34 5.74
CA ARG A 112 13.18 1.29 5.96
C ARG A 112 12.99 2.01 7.29
N ASN A 113 14.06 2.09 8.07
CA ASN A 113 14.11 2.97 9.22
C ASN A 113 14.41 4.40 8.74
N VAL A 114 13.37 5.20 8.60
CA VAL A 114 13.43 6.61 8.18
C VAL A 114 12.53 7.45 9.08
N LEU A 115 12.65 8.77 8.97
CA LEU A 115 11.66 9.67 9.59
C LEU A 115 10.30 9.41 8.95
N VAL A 116 9.33 9.03 9.77
CA VAL A 116 7.95 8.81 9.32
C VAL A 116 7.08 10.01 9.64
N ALA A 117 5.99 10.17 8.88
CA ALA A 117 5.04 11.24 9.07
C ALA A 117 4.39 11.15 10.46
N PRO A 118 4.07 12.30 11.07
CA PRO A 118 3.40 12.33 12.36
C PRO A 118 1.93 11.91 12.22
N MET A 119 1.24 11.83 13.34
CA MET A 119 -0.22 11.76 13.32
C MET A 119 -0.79 13.08 12.77
N LEU A 120 -1.68 12.99 11.78
CA LEU A 120 -2.30 14.15 11.15
C LEU A 120 -3.82 14.01 11.23
N ASN A 121 -4.48 14.94 11.94
CA ASN A 121 -5.94 14.94 12.15
C ASN A 121 -6.50 13.59 12.63
N GLY A 122 -5.77 12.93 13.53
CA GLY A 122 -6.15 11.65 14.13
C GLY A 122 -5.80 10.41 13.29
N PHE A 123 -5.28 10.59 12.06
CA PHE A 123 -4.78 9.49 11.23
C PHE A 123 -3.33 9.19 11.54
N ASP A 124 -3.02 7.91 11.69
CA ASP A 124 -1.65 7.44 11.84
C ASP A 124 -0.99 7.35 10.46
N LEU A 125 0.04 8.16 10.24
CA LEU A 125 0.79 8.21 8.98
C LEU A 125 2.18 7.58 9.10
N SER A 126 2.40 6.68 10.07
CA SER A 126 3.69 5.98 10.24
C SER A 126 4.13 5.17 9.01
N SER A 127 3.21 4.88 8.08
CA SER A 127 3.49 4.26 6.79
C SER A 127 3.85 5.26 5.66
N TRP A 128 4.05 6.54 5.98
CA TRP A 128 4.53 7.58 5.06
C TRP A 128 5.88 8.10 5.57
N ALA A 129 6.85 8.27 4.68
CA ALA A 129 8.13 8.88 5.02
C ALA A 129 8.04 10.40 4.97
N GLN A 130 8.76 11.09 5.83
CA GLN A 130 9.05 12.50 5.65
C GLN A 130 10.11 12.65 4.57
N VAL A 131 9.82 13.47 3.55
CA VAL A 131 10.74 13.84 2.48
C VAL A 131 10.75 15.37 2.32
N PRO A 132 11.79 15.98 1.72
CA PRO A 132 11.75 17.41 1.41
C PRO A 132 10.51 17.79 0.61
N SER A 133 9.99 19.01 0.78
CA SER A 133 8.94 19.57 -0.07
C SER A 133 9.53 20.45 -1.18
N GLY A 134 8.71 20.82 -2.17
CA GLY A 134 9.09 21.63 -3.33
C GLY A 134 9.18 20.82 -4.62
N SER A 135 9.96 21.34 -5.57
CA SER A 135 10.25 20.69 -6.85
C SER A 135 11.46 19.78 -6.69
N LEU A 136 11.25 18.47 -6.74
CA LEU A 136 12.26 17.45 -6.43
C LEU A 136 12.54 16.60 -7.65
N ARG A 137 13.82 16.37 -7.96
CA ARG A 137 14.20 15.39 -8.98
C ARG A 137 14.05 14.00 -8.38
N ILE A 138 13.30 13.12 -9.03
CA ILE A 138 13.14 11.74 -8.62
C ILE A 138 13.64 10.80 -9.71
N VAL A 139 14.41 9.79 -9.31
CA VAL A 139 14.99 8.78 -10.18
C VAL A 139 14.59 7.40 -9.68
N PHE A 140 14.13 6.54 -10.59
CA PHE A 140 14.00 5.10 -10.38
C PHE A 140 15.03 4.39 -11.26
N ALA A 141 16.06 3.85 -10.63
CA ALA A 141 17.10 3.08 -11.30
C ALA A 141 16.82 1.58 -11.14
N TYR A 142 16.96 0.80 -12.20
CA TYR A 142 17.03 -0.64 -12.10
C TYR A 142 18.25 -1.04 -11.27
N ARG A 143 18.12 -2.14 -10.54
CA ARG A 143 19.26 -2.75 -9.87
C ARG A 143 19.14 -4.28 -9.86
N PRO A 144 20.27 -5.00 -9.81
CA PRO A 144 20.25 -6.45 -9.64
C PRO A 144 19.63 -6.83 -8.28
N LYS A 145 18.96 -7.98 -8.25
CA LYS A 145 18.47 -8.61 -7.02
C LYS A 145 19.63 -9.28 -6.29
N ASN A 146 20.35 -8.49 -5.51
CA ASN A 146 21.48 -8.90 -4.67
C ASN A 146 21.41 -8.18 -3.32
N THR A 147 22.42 -8.35 -2.46
CA THR A 147 22.48 -7.72 -1.14
C THR A 147 23.30 -6.43 -1.09
N VAL A 148 23.90 -6.02 -2.22
CA VAL A 148 24.78 -4.85 -2.27
C VAL A 148 23.94 -3.57 -2.34
N PRO A 149 24.14 -2.59 -1.44
CA PRO A 149 23.46 -1.31 -1.50
C PRO A 149 23.71 -0.58 -2.83
N PHE A 150 22.70 0.12 -3.36
CA PHE A 150 22.74 0.71 -4.70
C PHE A 150 23.98 1.57 -4.96
N LEU A 151 24.35 2.46 -4.03
CA LEU A 151 25.51 3.35 -4.21
C LEU A 151 26.86 2.62 -4.23
N GLN A 152 26.90 1.39 -3.72
CA GLN A 152 28.08 0.51 -3.70
C GLN A 152 28.15 -0.43 -4.91
N LEU A 153 27.15 -0.40 -5.80
CA LEU A 153 27.19 -1.15 -7.04
C LEU A 153 28.27 -0.58 -7.98
N GLU A 154 28.78 -1.45 -8.85
CA GLU A 154 29.66 -1.02 -9.94
C GLU A 154 29.01 0.05 -10.81
N SER A 155 29.81 0.99 -11.31
CA SER A 155 29.34 2.17 -12.05
C SER A 155 28.37 1.85 -13.20
N HIS A 156 28.59 0.73 -13.91
CA HIS A 156 27.74 0.34 -15.03
C HIS A 156 26.31 -0.07 -14.60
N LEU A 157 26.14 -0.58 -13.38
CA LEU A 157 24.84 -1.00 -12.81
C LEU A 157 24.03 0.18 -12.26
N LYS A 158 24.65 1.35 -12.07
CA LYS A 158 23.98 2.56 -11.56
C LYS A 158 23.41 3.46 -12.65
N LYS A 159 23.67 3.15 -13.92
CA LYS A 159 23.28 3.97 -15.10
C LYS A 159 21.96 3.53 -15.74
N ASP A 160 21.38 2.43 -15.26
CA ASP A 160 20.18 1.86 -15.83
C ASP A 160 18.93 2.52 -15.25
N ILE A 161 18.53 3.64 -15.85
CA ILE A 161 17.46 4.49 -15.35
C ILE A 161 16.15 4.22 -16.07
N LEU A 162 15.10 3.90 -15.30
CA LEU A 162 13.75 3.74 -15.82
C LEU A 162 13.00 5.08 -15.88
N ILE A 163 13.07 5.84 -14.79
CA ILE A 163 12.44 7.16 -14.67
C ILE A 163 13.47 8.15 -14.15
N ASP A 164 13.55 9.32 -14.77
CA ASP A 164 14.25 10.51 -14.28
C ASP A 164 13.36 11.72 -14.58
N THR A 165 12.74 12.28 -13.56
CA THR A 165 11.76 13.36 -13.72
C THR A 165 11.70 14.24 -12.49
N VAL A 166 10.83 15.25 -12.53
CA VAL A 166 10.57 16.16 -11.41
C VAL A 166 9.16 15.92 -10.88
N ILE A 167 9.03 15.85 -9.56
CA ILE A 167 7.76 15.85 -8.85
C ILE A 167 7.64 17.10 -7.98
N ASN A 168 6.42 17.55 -7.74
CA ASN A 168 6.14 18.69 -6.88
C ASN A 168 5.39 18.21 -5.64
N LEU A 169 5.94 18.46 -4.46
CA LEU A 169 5.35 18.10 -3.19
C LEU A 169 5.09 19.35 -2.35
N GLY A 170 3.85 19.55 -1.91
CA GLY A 170 3.49 20.59 -0.96
C GLY A 170 4.03 20.29 0.45
N SER A 171 4.40 21.34 1.19
CA SER A 171 4.77 21.17 2.60
C SER A 171 3.58 20.68 3.42
N LYS A 172 3.82 19.67 4.25
CA LYS A 172 2.85 19.01 5.16
C LYS A 172 1.66 18.35 4.45
N GLU A 173 1.80 18.08 3.16
CA GLU A 173 0.82 17.36 2.35
C GLU A 173 1.14 15.87 2.28
N VAL A 174 0.10 15.06 2.09
CA VAL A 174 0.20 13.59 2.06
C VAL A 174 0.13 13.10 0.61
N TYR A 175 1.08 12.25 0.23
CA TYR A 175 1.20 11.75 -1.14
C TYR A 175 1.34 10.23 -1.20
N THR A 176 0.72 9.65 -2.21
CA THR A 176 1.02 8.29 -2.67
C THR A 176 1.55 8.36 -4.10
N LEU A 177 2.73 7.78 -4.32
CA LEU A 177 3.40 7.73 -5.61
C LEU A 177 3.41 6.30 -6.13
N HIS A 178 2.96 6.11 -7.37
CA HIS A 178 2.97 4.82 -8.05
C HIS A 178 3.93 4.85 -9.24
N LEU A 179 4.89 3.93 -9.25
CA LEU A 179 5.63 3.56 -10.45
C LEU A 179 4.83 2.48 -11.19
N LEU A 180 4.33 2.79 -12.39
CA LEU A 180 3.43 1.89 -13.12
C LEU A 180 3.63 1.95 -14.64
N GLN A 181 3.08 0.96 -15.33
CA GLN A 181 3.03 0.93 -16.79
C GLN A 181 1.84 1.75 -17.28
N LYS A 182 2.08 2.71 -18.17
CA LYS A 182 1.06 3.61 -18.73
C LYS A 182 0.35 2.99 -19.93
N ASP A 183 1.12 2.33 -20.79
CA ASP A 183 0.64 1.65 -21.99
C ASP A 183 1.24 0.23 -22.08
N PHE A 184 0.36 -0.75 -22.25
CA PHE A 184 0.72 -2.16 -22.23
C PHE A 184 1.41 -2.61 -23.51
N VAL A 185 1.07 -1.97 -24.64
CA VAL A 185 1.55 -2.32 -25.97
C VAL A 185 2.91 -1.69 -26.21
N THR A 186 3.05 -0.39 -25.95
CA THR A 186 4.32 0.34 -26.17
C THR A 186 5.33 0.11 -25.05
N LYS A 187 4.91 -0.52 -23.94
CA LYS A 187 5.72 -0.67 -22.72
C LYS A 187 6.13 0.67 -22.09
N GLU A 188 5.34 1.72 -22.31
CA GLU A 188 5.57 3.01 -21.66
C GLU A 188 5.39 2.89 -20.13
N HIS A 189 6.38 3.38 -19.39
CA HIS A 189 6.38 3.42 -17.93
C HIS A 189 6.32 4.87 -17.45
N GLY A 190 5.76 5.09 -16.26
CA GLY A 190 5.69 6.43 -15.70
C GLY A 190 5.24 6.47 -14.25
N LEU A 191 5.14 7.68 -13.73
CA LEU A 191 4.73 7.95 -12.35
C LEU A 191 3.28 8.42 -12.30
N LEU A 192 2.55 8.02 -11.26
CA LEU A 192 1.28 8.64 -10.86
C LEU A 192 1.42 9.11 -9.41
N LEU A 193 1.41 10.42 -9.21
CA LEU A 193 1.48 11.06 -7.90
C LEU A 193 0.09 11.54 -7.50
N ARG A 194 -0.45 11.02 -6.41
CA ARG A 194 -1.75 11.41 -5.87
C ARG A 194 -1.56 12.17 -4.56
N GLU A 195 -2.16 13.35 -4.47
CA GLU A 195 -2.22 14.13 -3.23
C GLU A 195 -3.42 13.67 -2.41
N GLU A 196 -3.18 12.87 -1.39
CA GLU A 196 -4.21 12.25 -0.57
C GLU A 196 -4.96 13.28 0.28
N ASN A 197 -6.29 13.25 0.24
CA ASN A 197 -7.11 14.23 0.96
C ASN A 197 -7.83 13.69 2.20
N PHE A 198 -7.75 12.39 2.51
CA PHE A 198 -8.53 11.77 3.61
C PHE A 198 -8.33 12.46 4.97
N HIS A 199 -7.13 12.99 5.21
CA HIS A 199 -6.78 13.67 6.46
C HIS A 199 -7.45 15.05 6.59
N LYS A 200 -8.01 15.58 5.51
CA LYS A 200 -8.76 16.86 5.47
C LYS A 200 -10.28 16.63 5.47
N LEU A 201 -10.74 15.38 5.34
CA LEU A 201 -12.16 15.06 5.25
C LEU A 201 -12.78 14.84 6.63
N PRO A 202 -14.03 15.28 6.86
CA PRO A 202 -14.76 15.06 8.10
C PRO A 202 -15.34 13.63 8.15
N LEU A 203 -14.47 12.61 8.21
CA LEU A 203 -14.89 11.20 8.21
C LEU A 203 -15.43 10.79 9.58
N SER A 204 -16.52 10.01 9.62
CA SER A 204 -17.17 9.51 10.83
C SER A 204 -16.51 8.23 11.35
N ASP A 205 -16.40 8.07 12.67
CA ASP A 205 -15.95 6.82 13.30
C ASP A 205 -16.98 5.66 13.21
N SER A 206 -18.21 5.95 12.78
CA SER A 206 -19.26 4.95 12.56
C SER A 206 -19.32 4.42 11.13
N LEU A 207 -18.47 4.93 10.24
CA LEU A 207 -18.47 4.60 8.81
C LEU A 207 -17.09 4.14 8.37
N VAL A 208 -17.06 3.09 7.56
CA VAL A 208 -15.87 2.62 6.87
C VAL A 208 -15.87 3.23 5.49
N TYR A 209 -14.75 3.84 5.11
CA TYR A 209 -14.62 4.55 3.84
C TYR A 209 -13.74 3.77 2.88
N VAL A 210 -14.07 3.82 1.60
CA VAL A 210 -13.27 3.25 0.53
C VAL A 210 -13.36 4.11 -0.73
N ASN A 211 -12.23 4.32 -1.41
CA ASN A 211 -12.21 4.82 -2.78
C ASN A 211 -11.59 3.77 -3.71
N PHE A 212 -11.85 3.93 -5.02
CA PHE A 212 -11.50 2.94 -6.02
C PHE A 212 -10.76 3.59 -7.19
N TYR A 213 -9.74 2.90 -7.69
CA TYR A 213 -8.98 3.32 -8.86
C TYR A 213 -8.80 2.15 -9.81
N ASN A 214 -8.97 2.42 -11.11
CA ASN A 214 -8.47 1.56 -12.17
C ASN A 214 -7.27 2.27 -12.80
N MET A 215 -6.06 1.92 -12.37
CA MET A 215 -4.80 2.50 -12.88
C MET A 215 -4.13 1.57 -13.91
N SER A 216 -4.88 0.63 -14.48
CA SER A 216 -4.38 -0.30 -15.48
C SER A 216 -3.86 0.45 -16.72
N ALA A 217 -2.85 -0.14 -17.35
CA ALA A 217 -2.26 0.34 -18.57
C ALA A 217 -3.27 0.29 -19.72
N LYS A 218 -3.17 1.26 -20.63
CA LYS A 218 -3.92 1.23 -21.89
C LYS A 218 -3.56 -0.05 -22.67
N GLY A 219 -4.55 -0.71 -23.27
CA GLY A 219 -4.34 -1.92 -24.06
C GLY A 219 -4.14 -3.20 -23.25
N PHE A 220 -4.15 -3.15 -21.90
CA PHE A 220 -3.97 -4.36 -21.09
C PHE A 220 -5.11 -5.36 -21.27
N VAL A 221 -6.36 -4.90 -21.31
CA VAL A 221 -7.53 -5.80 -21.43
C VAL A 221 -7.53 -6.47 -22.80
N GLU A 222 -7.22 -5.71 -23.84
CA GLU A 222 -7.23 -6.13 -25.25
C GLU A 222 -6.04 -7.03 -25.62
N ALA A 223 -4.96 -7.01 -24.83
CA ALA A 223 -3.78 -7.81 -25.08
C ALA A 223 -4.06 -9.33 -25.01
N ASP A 224 -3.28 -10.10 -25.76
CA ASP A 224 -3.33 -11.56 -25.75
C ASP A 224 -3.06 -12.12 -24.34
N ALA A 225 -3.79 -13.16 -23.96
CA ALA A 225 -3.68 -13.78 -22.64
C ALA A 225 -2.28 -14.33 -22.35
N SER A 226 -1.52 -14.74 -23.37
CA SER A 226 -0.14 -15.23 -23.20
C SER A 226 0.84 -14.16 -22.72
N LEU A 227 0.50 -12.87 -22.89
CA LEU A 227 1.32 -11.73 -22.44
C LEU A 227 0.98 -11.28 -21.01
N LYS A 228 -0.08 -11.86 -20.41
CA LYS A 228 -0.58 -11.51 -19.09
C LYS A 228 -0.04 -12.45 -18.02
N ASP A 229 -0.20 -12.05 -16.78
CA ASP A 229 0.20 -12.85 -15.63
C ASP A 229 -0.71 -14.06 -15.45
N GLY A 230 -0.14 -15.27 -15.49
CA GLY A 230 -0.85 -16.54 -15.28
C GLY A 230 -1.14 -16.86 -13.81
N ASP A 231 -0.98 -15.91 -12.90
CA ASP A 231 -1.26 -16.09 -11.47
C ASP A 231 -2.76 -16.38 -11.23
N TYR A 232 -3.08 -17.66 -11.00
CA TYR A 232 -4.44 -18.14 -10.74
C TYR A 232 -5.11 -17.48 -9.53
N ARG A 233 -4.35 -16.86 -8.62
CA ARG A 233 -4.87 -16.14 -7.45
C ARG A 233 -5.53 -14.81 -7.83
N LEU A 234 -5.27 -14.31 -9.04
CA LEU A 234 -5.93 -13.12 -9.61
C LEU A 234 -7.40 -13.39 -9.98
N ARG A 235 -7.79 -14.67 -10.15
CA ARG A 235 -9.18 -15.09 -10.35
C ARG A 235 -9.88 -14.25 -11.43
N SER A 236 -11.01 -13.62 -11.13
CA SER A 236 -11.77 -12.78 -12.06
C SER A 236 -11.04 -11.51 -12.52
N PHE A 237 -9.96 -11.09 -11.84
CA PHE A 237 -9.11 -9.99 -12.29
C PHE A 237 -8.02 -10.41 -13.28
N MET A 238 -7.77 -11.70 -13.50
CA MET A 238 -6.65 -12.21 -14.31
C MET A 238 -6.58 -11.59 -15.73
N GLY A 239 -7.74 -11.35 -16.34
CA GLY A 239 -7.84 -10.71 -17.67
C GLY A 239 -7.77 -9.17 -17.67
N GLY A 240 -7.82 -8.55 -16.49
CA GLY A 240 -8.06 -7.12 -16.30
C GLY A 240 -9.55 -6.79 -16.11
N ILE A 241 -9.84 -5.52 -15.84
CA ILE A 241 -11.21 -4.96 -15.85
C ILE A 241 -11.30 -3.90 -16.93
N LYS A 242 -12.50 -3.71 -17.52
CA LYS A 242 -12.70 -2.69 -18.56
C LYS A 242 -12.48 -1.27 -18.02
N GLU A 243 -12.36 -0.33 -18.96
CA GLU A 243 -12.05 1.06 -18.65
C GLU A 243 -13.09 1.69 -17.71
N GLU A 244 -14.35 1.32 -17.85
CA GLU A 244 -15.44 1.79 -17.00
C GLU A 244 -16.11 0.62 -16.30
N MET A 245 -16.21 0.70 -14.98
CA MET A 245 -16.91 -0.29 -14.16
C MET A 245 -17.78 0.41 -13.11
N ASN A 246 -18.97 -0.13 -12.87
CA ASN A 246 -19.80 0.12 -11.70
C ASN A 246 -19.39 -0.82 -10.57
N ILE A 247 -19.41 -0.31 -9.34
CA ILE A 247 -18.99 -1.04 -8.15
C ILE A 247 -20.20 -1.24 -7.24
N PHE A 248 -20.46 -2.49 -6.90
CA PHE A 248 -21.55 -2.91 -6.03
C PHE A 248 -20.98 -3.57 -4.78
N LEU A 249 -21.53 -3.19 -3.62
CA LEU A 249 -21.14 -3.73 -2.32
C LEU A 249 -22.15 -4.78 -1.87
N SER A 250 -21.64 -5.93 -1.46
CA SER A 250 -22.36 -6.87 -0.61
C SER A 250 -21.75 -6.90 0.81
N LEU A 251 -22.57 -6.68 1.84
CA LEU A 251 -22.18 -6.86 3.25
C LEU A 251 -22.74 -8.18 3.78
N TYR A 252 -21.87 -9.02 4.33
CA TYR A 252 -22.26 -10.32 4.90
C TYR A 252 -22.27 -10.26 6.41
N GLU A 253 -23.30 -10.84 7.02
CA GLU A 253 -23.61 -10.69 8.45
C GLU A 253 -22.45 -11.10 9.37
N ASP A 254 -21.68 -12.12 9.00
CA ASP A 254 -20.64 -12.73 9.84
C ASP A 254 -19.63 -13.55 9.02
N GLN A 255 -18.43 -13.76 9.57
CA GLN A 255 -17.34 -14.57 9.01
C GLN A 255 -17.34 -16.04 9.47
N GLY A 256 -18.26 -16.47 10.33
CA GLY A 256 -18.46 -17.88 10.67
C GLY A 256 -19.04 -18.72 9.53
N VAL A 257 -19.64 -18.07 8.51
CA VAL A 257 -20.07 -18.71 7.26
C VAL A 257 -19.32 -18.09 6.09
N LEU A 258 -18.26 -18.76 5.65
CA LEU A 258 -17.38 -18.30 4.57
C LEU A 258 -17.95 -18.63 3.18
N SER A 259 -19.12 -18.07 2.83
CA SER A 259 -19.78 -18.34 1.55
C SER A 259 -20.33 -17.05 0.93
N HIS A 260 -20.18 -16.88 -0.38
CA HIS A 260 -20.81 -15.76 -1.09
C HIS A 260 -22.35 -15.90 -1.17
N MET A 261 -22.89 -17.06 -0.78
CA MET A 261 -24.32 -17.30 -0.61
C MET A 261 -24.78 -17.12 0.86
N ALA A 262 -23.88 -16.73 1.77
CA ALA A 262 -24.22 -16.52 3.17
C ALA A 262 -25.21 -15.34 3.34
N PRO A 263 -25.91 -15.26 4.49
CA PRO A 263 -26.80 -14.15 4.78
C PRO A 263 -26.10 -12.79 4.68
N THR A 264 -26.72 -11.89 3.93
CA THR A 264 -26.28 -10.51 3.77
C THR A 264 -27.07 -9.58 4.67
N VAL A 265 -26.43 -8.48 5.09
CA VAL A 265 -27.10 -7.39 5.80
C VAL A 265 -28.26 -6.85 4.93
N PRO A 266 -29.48 -6.69 5.49
CA PRO A 266 -30.63 -6.17 4.75
C PRO A 266 -30.33 -4.85 4.02
N GLY A 267 -30.66 -4.78 2.73
CA GLY A 267 -30.40 -3.61 1.88
C GLY A 267 -28.96 -3.45 1.39
N TYR A 268 -28.06 -4.40 1.72
CA TYR A 268 -26.66 -4.40 1.32
C TYR A 268 -26.28 -5.63 0.50
N LYS A 269 -27.20 -6.25 -0.24
CA LYS A 269 -26.83 -7.25 -1.26
C LYS A 269 -26.75 -6.56 -2.62
N GLY A 270 -25.54 -6.48 -3.18
CA GLY A 270 -25.29 -5.80 -4.46
C GLY A 270 -25.76 -4.35 -4.48
N LYS A 271 -25.47 -3.59 -3.41
CA LYS A 271 -25.81 -2.17 -3.33
C LYS A 271 -24.84 -1.36 -4.20
N TYR A 272 -25.34 -0.62 -5.17
CA TYR A 272 -24.51 0.27 -5.97
C TYR A 272 -23.80 1.30 -5.08
N MET A 273 -22.49 1.47 -5.28
CA MET A 273 -21.66 2.39 -4.52
C MET A 273 -21.18 3.54 -5.39
N THR A 274 -20.50 3.24 -6.49
CA THR A 274 -19.86 4.23 -7.35
C THR A 274 -19.50 3.66 -8.71
N ARG A 275 -19.03 4.52 -9.61
CA ARG A 275 -18.41 4.18 -10.88
C ARG A 275 -16.92 4.48 -10.81
N VAL A 276 -16.10 3.60 -11.36
CA VAL A 276 -14.66 3.81 -11.59
C VAL A 276 -14.40 3.92 -13.08
N VAL A 277 -13.54 4.87 -13.45
CA VAL A 277 -13.05 5.06 -14.81
C VAL A 277 -11.53 4.90 -14.80
N ARG A 278 -10.98 4.27 -15.83
CA ARG A 278 -9.54 4.06 -15.97
C ARG A 278 -8.83 5.41 -15.98
N ASN A 279 -7.95 5.57 -15.01
CA ASN A 279 -7.12 6.76 -14.86
C ASN A 279 -5.77 6.32 -14.31
N ASN A 280 -4.74 6.49 -15.14
CA ASN A 280 -3.35 6.28 -14.74
C ASN A 280 -2.50 7.54 -14.97
N SER A 281 -3.09 8.72 -15.14
CA SER A 281 -2.37 9.97 -15.45
C SER A 281 -2.76 11.15 -14.57
N SER A 282 -4.01 11.25 -14.14
CA SER A 282 -4.49 12.35 -13.29
C SER A 282 -4.26 12.08 -11.81
N SER A 283 -3.70 13.08 -11.12
CA SER A 283 -3.43 13.09 -9.68
C SER A 283 -4.68 13.23 -8.80
N ALA A 284 -5.88 13.34 -9.40
CA ALA A 284 -7.12 13.55 -8.67
C ALA A 284 -7.47 12.36 -7.77
N VAL A 285 -7.85 12.65 -6.52
CA VAL A 285 -8.34 11.65 -5.58
C VAL A 285 -9.77 11.27 -5.95
N ALA A 286 -10.01 9.97 -6.13
CA ALA A 286 -11.34 9.42 -6.32
C ALA A 286 -12.18 9.62 -5.05
N PRO A 287 -13.47 9.99 -5.17
CA PRO A 287 -14.34 10.18 -4.02
C PRO A 287 -14.42 8.93 -3.13
N TYR A 288 -14.46 9.15 -1.82
CA TYR A 288 -14.74 8.09 -0.86
C TYR A 288 -16.24 7.80 -0.81
N VAL A 289 -16.59 6.53 -0.91
CA VAL A 289 -17.89 5.99 -0.55
C VAL A 289 -17.79 5.26 0.77
N SER A 290 -18.92 4.97 1.42
CA SER A 290 -18.89 4.37 2.76
C SER A 290 -20.02 3.39 3.03
N PHE A 291 -19.80 2.60 4.08
CA PHE A 291 -20.82 1.74 4.68
C PHE A 291 -20.72 1.78 6.22
N PRO A 292 -21.79 1.47 6.97
CA PRO A 292 -21.78 1.49 8.42
C PRO A 292 -20.91 0.40 9.01
N LEU A 293 -20.09 0.76 10.00
CA LEU A 293 -19.28 -0.18 10.78
C LEU A 293 -20.16 -1.24 11.47
N TRP A 294 -21.31 -0.80 11.97
CA TRP A 294 -22.26 -1.60 12.76
C TRP A 294 -23.54 -1.93 11.98
N ALA A 295 -23.40 -2.39 10.74
CA ALA A 295 -24.56 -2.70 9.90
C ALA A 295 -25.17 -4.10 10.17
N SER A 296 -24.33 -5.04 10.60
CA SER A 296 -24.74 -6.44 10.85
C SER A 296 -25.64 -6.56 12.08
N SER A 297 -26.64 -7.42 12.00
CA SER A 297 -27.49 -7.82 13.14
C SER A 297 -26.75 -8.65 14.19
N LYS A 298 -25.55 -9.14 13.85
CA LYS A 298 -24.68 -9.95 14.71
C LYS A 298 -23.65 -9.14 15.49
N THR A 299 -23.61 -7.82 15.33
CA THR A 299 -22.68 -6.98 16.10
C THR A 299 -23.18 -6.68 17.52
N ASN A 300 -22.26 -6.49 18.45
CA ASN A 300 -22.54 -6.05 19.82
C ASN A 300 -22.14 -4.59 20.10
N GLY A 301 -21.77 -3.82 19.06
CA GLY A 301 -21.31 -2.43 19.17
C GLY A 301 -19.86 -2.27 19.70
N ILE A 302 -19.18 -3.37 20.02
CA ILE A 302 -17.76 -3.41 20.43
C ILE A 302 -16.93 -4.11 19.35
N GLN A 303 -17.44 -5.24 18.86
CA GLN A 303 -16.84 -6.08 17.85
C GLN A 303 -17.86 -6.43 16.76
N THR A 304 -17.38 -6.51 15.53
CA THR A 304 -18.10 -7.10 14.41
C THR A 304 -17.13 -7.95 13.58
N THR A 305 -17.70 -9.00 13.00
CA THR A 305 -17.06 -9.93 12.07
C THR A 305 -17.71 -9.84 10.70
N MET A 306 -18.48 -8.79 10.42
CA MET A 306 -19.00 -8.50 9.09
C MET A 306 -17.87 -8.43 8.07
N TRP A 307 -18.12 -8.89 6.85
CA TRP A 307 -17.13 -8.84 5.77
C TRP A 307 -17.75 -8.28 4.48
N GLN A 308 -16.88 -7.84 3.57
CA GLN A 308 -17.29 -7.09 2.38
C GLN A 308 -16.96 -7.88 1.12
N ARG A 309 -17.86 -7.83 0.15
CA ARG A 309 -17.61 -8.21 -1.23
C ARG A 309 -17.87 -7.02 -2.13
N PHE A 310 -16.95 -6.75 -3.05
CA PHE A 310 -17.15 -5.76 -4.09
C PHE A 310 -17.19 -6.46 -5.45
N ASP A 311 -18.30 -6.30 -6.15
CA ASP A 311 -18.49 -6.73 -7.53
C ASP A 311 -18.29 -5.52 -8.45
N PHE A 312 -17.35 -5.65 -9.39
CA PHE A 312 -17.06 -4.71 -10.46
C PHE A 312 -17.79 -5.18 -11.70
N PHE A 313 -18.77 -4.44 -12.18
CA PHE A 313 -19.53 -4.77 -13.39
C PHE A 313 -19.35 -3.70 -14.45
N VAL A 314 -19.35 -4.08 -15.71
CA VAL A 314 -19.52 -3.10 -16.80
C VAL A 314 -20.88 -2.39 -16.68
N PRO A 315 -21.00 -1.15 -17.16
CA PRO A 315 -22.28 -0.46 -17.22
C PRO A 315 -23.38 -1.30 -17.89
N GLY A 316 -24.55 -1.37 -17.25
CA GLY A 316 -25.68 -2.20 -17.71
C GLY A 316 -25.73 -3.61 -17.12
N MET A 317 -24.69 -4.04 -16.41
CA MET A 317 -24.67 -5.30 -15.67
C MET A 317 -24.69 -5.06 -14.14
N ASP A 318 -25.35 -5.96 -13.42
CA ASP A 318 -25.40 -6.01 -11.96
C ASP A 318 -25.61 -7.46 -11.47
N ILE A 319 -25.83 -7.61 -10.15
CA ILE A 319 -26.01 -8.92 -9.53
C ILE A 319 -27.27 -9.70 -9.98
N THR A 320 -28.24 -9.04 -10.61
CA THR A 320 -29.53 -9.62 -11.01
C THR A 320 -29.52 -10.11 -12.46
N ASN A 321 -28.61 -9.60 -13.30
CA ASN A 321 -28.57 -9.89 -14.73
C ASN A 321 -27.17 -10.34 -15.22
N ASN A 322 -26.26 -10.70 -14.31
CA ASN A 322 -24.93 -11.22 -14.65
C ASN A 322 -25.02 -12.61 -15.34
N PRO A 323 -24.63 -12.75 -16.62
CA PRO A 323 -24.66 -14.03 -17.32
C PRO A 323 -23.44 -14.91 -16.99
N ILE A 324 -22.44 -14.38 -16.27
CA ILE A 324 -21.17 -15.06 -16.01
C ILE A 324 -21.28 -15.89 -14.72
N HIS A 325 -20.98 -17.18 -14.83
CA HIS A 325 -20.99 -18.10 -13.69
C HIS A 325 -19.96 -17.72 -12.62
N SER A 326 -20.28 -17.92 -11.33
CA SER A 326 -19.45 -17.48 -10.20
C SER A 326 -18.08 -18.13 -10.09
N THR A 327 -17.80 -19.16 -10.87
CA THR A 327 -16.50 -19.84 -10.91
C THR A 327 -15.64 -19.43 -12.11
N THR A 328 -16.19 -18.65 -13.04
CA THR A 328 -15.51 -18.27 -14.28
C THR A 328 -14.46 -17.20 -13.99
N SER A 329 -13.17 -17.53 -14.15
CA SER A 329 -12.07 -16.58 -13.98
C SER A 329 -11.86 -15.68 -15.19
N ASN A 330 -12.10 -16.18 -16.40
CA ASN A 330 -12.04 -15.36 -17.62
C ASN A 330 -13.39 -14.72 -17.89
N THR A 331 -13.57 -13.49 -17.43
CA THR A 331 -14.80 -12.71 -17.59
C THR A 331 -14.72 -11.71 -18.74
N GLU A 332 -13.62 -11.72 -19.52
CA GLU A 332 -13.29 -10.71 -20.53
C GLU A 332 -13.30 -9.27 -19.98
N GLY A 333 -13.05 -9.14 -18.67
CA GLY A 333 -13.09 -7.87 -17.95
C GLY A 333 -14.49 -7.29 -17.74
N ASN A 334 -15.55 -8.02 -18.09
CA ASN A 334 -16.94 -7.58 -17.89
C ASN A 334 -17.39 -7.65 -16.42
N TRP A 335 -16.76 -8.52 -15.64
CA TRP A 335 -17.04 -8.72 -14.23
C TRP A 335 -15.77 -9.08 -13.46
N ALA A 336 -15.54 -8.46 -12.31
CA ALA A 336 -14.50 -8.88 -11.37
C ALA A 336 -14.96 -8.75 -9.93
N VAL A 337 -14.35 -9.53 -9.05
CA VAL A 337 -14.82 -9.70 -7.68
C VAL A 337 -13.65 -9.65 -6.73
N VAL A 338 -13.79 -8.88 -5.66
CA VAL A 338 -12.90 -8.95 -4.50
C VAL A 338 -13.70 -9.20 -3.24
N ASN A 339 -13.25 -10.17 -2.45
CA ASN A 339 -13.79 -10.44 -1.13
C ASN A 339 -12.77 -9.97 -0.08
N CYS A 340 -13.20 -9.07 0.78
CA CYS A 340 -12.43 -8.50 1.89
C CYS A 340 -12.87 -9.19 3.18
N LEU A 341 -12.14 -10.25 3.56
CA LEU A 341 -12.44 -11.03 4.76
C LEU A 341 -11.17 -11.54 5.43
N LEU A 342 -11.27 -11.77 6.75
CA LEU A 342 -10.23 -12.28 7.61
C LEU A 342 -8.88 -11.59 7.32
N ASN A 343 -7.84 -12.38 7.08
CA ASN A 343 -6.51 -11.91 6.71
C ASN A 343 -6.24 -11.92 5.19
N GLY A 344 -7.27 -12.12 4.35
CA GLY A 344 -7.14 -12.19 2.90
C GLY A 344 -6.43 -13.44 2.36
N LYS A 345 -6.14 -14.44 3.21
CA LYS A 345 -5.47 -15.69 2.82
C LYS A 345 -6.39 -16.90 2.86
N VAL A 346 -7.63 -16.73 3.33
CA VAL A 346 -8.62 -17.79 3.47
C VAL A 346 -9.61 -17.68 2.32
N ASN A 347 -9.79 -18.77 1.57
CA ASN A 347 -10.79 -18.85 0.52
C ASN A 347 -12.19 -19.08 1.11
N LEU A 348 -13.22 -18.68 0.35
CA LEU A 348 -14.60 -19.09 0.63
C LEU A 348 -14.76 -20.60 0.44
N THR A 349 -15.69 -21.21 1.20
CA THR A 349 -16.08 -22.62 1.07
C THR A 349 -17.01 -22.85 -0.12
N SER A 350 -17.74 -21.80 -0.53
CA SER A 350 -18.53 -21.79 -1.77
C SER A 350 -17.65 -21.61 -3.01
N PRO A 351 -17.99 -22.20 -4.17
CA PRO A 351 -17.32 -21.92 -5.43
C PRO A 351 -17.43 -20.43 -5.78
N ASP A 352 -16.29 -19.74 -5.86
CA ASP A 352 -16.22 -18.31 -6.11
C ASP A 352 -14.94 -17.94 -6.88
N ASN A 353 -15.04 -16.92 -7.73
CA ASN A 353 -13.98 -16.38 -8.57
C ASN A 353 -13.46 -15.03 -8.05
N GLY A 354 -13.69 -14.70 -6.78
CA GLY A 354 -13.18 -13.48 -6.17
C GLY A 354 -11.73 -13.59 -5.75
N THR A 355 -10.98 -12.50 -5.93
CA THR A 355 -9.69 -12.33 -5.27
C THR A 355 -9.90 -12.04 -3.79
N MET A 356 -9.04 -12.59 -2.93
CA MET A 356 -9.13 -12.38 -1.49
C MET A 356 -8.22 -11.22 -1.08
N LEU A 357 -8.76 -10.27 -0.32
CA LEU A 357 -8.02 -9.25 0.40
C LEU A 357 -8.42 -9.31 1.89
N PRO A 358 -7.60 -8.76 2.80
CA PRO A 358 -7.97 -8.68 4.21
C PRO A 358 -9.30 -7.95 4.42
N ASN A 359 -9.93 -8.20 5.56
CA ASN A 359 -11.14 -7.48 5.93
C ASN A 359 -10.83 -5.97 6.06
N MET A 360 -11.73 -5.10 5.59
CA MET A 360 -11.57 -3.66 5.76
C MET A 360 -11.79 -3.23 7.21
N LEU A 361 -12.38 -4.09 8.04
CA LEU A 361 -12.59 -3.88 9.46
C LEU A 361 -11.37 -4.34 10.26
N VAL A 362 -10.78 -3.43 11.02
CA VAL A 362 -9.62 -3.73 11.89
C VAL A 362 -10.11 -4.10 13.29
N ASN A 363 -9.81 -5.32 13.71
CA ASN A 363 -10.12 -5.87 15.03
C ASN A 363 -8.82 -5.99 15.84
N VAL A 364 -8.65 -5.18 16.88
CA VAL A 364 -7.43 -5.15 17.72
C VAL A 364 -7.78 -4.95 19.19
N HIS A 365 -6.88 -5.34 20.11
CA HIS A 365 -7.01 -5.01 21.53
C HIS A 365 -6.87 -3.50 21.70
N SER A 366 -7.87 -2.85 22.31
CA SER A 366 -7.83 -1.43 22.62
C SER A 366 -8.60 -1.12 23.89
N GLY A 367 -7.94 -0.43 24.83
CA GLY A 367 -8.47 -0.24 26.17
C GLY A 367 -8.74 -1.58 26.85
N ILE A 368 -9.93 -1.70 27.45
CA ILE A 368 -10.38 -2.92 28.14
C ILE A 368 -10.92 -4.01 27.19
N HIS A 369 -11.10 -3.71 25.90
CA HIS A 369 -11.74 -4.62 24.95
C HIS A 369 -10.70 -5.36 24.09
N ASN A 370 -10.82 -6.68 24.04
CA ASN A 370 -9.97 -7.54 23.22
C ASN A 370 -10.81 -8.63 22.50
N PRO A 371 -11.16 -8.45 21.22
CA PRO A 371 -10.87 -7.31 20.34
C PRO A 371 -11.95 -6.20 20.37
N ARG A 372 -11.61 -5.03 19.83
CA ARG A 372 -12.52 -3.94 19.45
C ARG A 372 -12.40 -3.67 17.95
N THR A 373 -13.52 -3.45 17.26
CA THR A 373 -13.53 -3.07 15.84
C THR A 373 -13.44 -1.57 15.67
N PHE A 374 -12.70 -1.14 14.66
CA PHE A 374 -12.58 0.25 14.28
C PHE A 374 -12.91 0.50 12.81
N ALA A 375 -13.47 1.69 12.57
CA ALA A 375 -13.61 2.24 11.23
C ALA A 375 -12.23 2.54 10.61
N THR A 376 -12.15 2.38 9.29
CA THR A 376 -10.93 2.56 8.51
C THR A 376 -11.22 3.35 7.24
N VAL A 377 -10.15 3.89 6.65
CA VAL A 377 -10.15 4.49 5.33
C VAL A 377 -9.35 3.59 4.42
N ASN A 378 -9.97 3.14 3.33
CA ASN A 378 -9.39 2.15 2.43
C ASN A 378 -9.26 2.71 1.02
N THR A 379 -8.32 2.15 0.28
CA THR A 379 -8.13 2.43 -1.14
C THR A 379 -7.96 1.11 -1.86
N LEU A 380 -8.87 0.81 -2.80
CA LEU A 380 -8.78 -0.35 -3.68
C LEU A 380 -8.28 0.09 -5.07
N GLU A 381 -7.18 -0.51 -5.50
CA GLU A 381 -6.44 -0.10 -6.69
C GLU A 381 -6.27 -1.29 -7.62
N VAL A 382 -6.80 -1.20 -8.84
CA VAL A 382 -6.62 -2.21 -9.87
C VAL A 382 -5.53 -1.76 -10.83
N VAL A 383 -4.47 -2.56 -10.99
CA VAL A 383 -3.38 -2.33 -11.93
C VAL A 383 -3.11 -3.62 -12.70
N ASN A 384 -3.37 -3.62 -13.99
CA ASN A 384 -3.01 -4.71 -14.91
C ASN A 384 -3.45 -6.09 -14.37
N GLY A 385 -4.73 -6.20 -14.00
CA GLY A 385 -5.32 -7.44 -13.48
C GLY A 385 -4.94 -7.83 -12.04
N ARG A 386 -4.18 -6.99 -11.35
CA ARG A 386 -3.93 -7.13 -9.90
C ARG A 386 -4.76 -6.10 -9.13
N ILE A 387 -5.35 -6.52 -8.02
CA ILE A 387 -6.04 -5.62 -7.08
C ILE A 387 -5.23 -5.49 -5.80
N TYR A 388 -5.08 -4.26 -5.32
CA TYR A 388 -4.34 -3.89 -4.13
C TYR A 388 -5.27 -3.17 -3.14
N MET A 389 -5.04 -3.38 -1.85
CA MET A 389 -5.70 -2.63 -0.78
C MET A 389 -4.67 -1.89 0.07
N THR A 390 -4.88 -0.59 0.24
CA THR A 390 -4.25 0.19 1.32
C THR A 390 -5.29 0.48 2.38
N THR A 391 -4.97 0.20 3.63
CA THR A 391 -5.82 0.57 4.77
C THR A 391 -5.09 1.61 5.61
N ILE A 392 -5.81 2.66 5.96
CA ILE A 392 -5.39 3.73 6.86
C ILE A 392 -6.34 3.67 8.05
N GLN A 393 -5.80 3.83 9.24
CA GLN A 393 -6.59 3.83 10.46
C GLN A 393 -6.36 5.12 11.27
N ARG A 394 -7.35 5.43 12.08
CA ARG A 394 -7.22 6.43 13.13
C ARG A 394 -6.48 5.85 14.33
N LYS A 395 -5.87 6.69 15.15
CA LYS A 395 -5.24 6.25 16.39
C LYS A 395 -6.31 5.87 17.43
N PHE A 396 -6.08 4.77 18.15
CA PHE A 396 -6.98 4.28 19.20
C PHE A 396 -6.27 4.19 20.56
N ALA A 397 -7.06 4.00 21.63
CA ALA A 397 -6.53 3.86 22.97
C ALA A 397 -5.62 2.61 23.05
N PRO A 398 -4.46 2.70 23.74
CA PRO A 398 -3.59 1.54 23.91
C PRO A 398 -4.30 0.42 24.71
N PRO A 399 -3.88 -0.85 24.54
CA PRO A 399 -4.36 -1.97 25.35
C PRO A 399 -4.18 -1.74 26.85
N ILE A 400 -5.18 -2.13 27.63
CA ILE A 400 -5.08 -2.32 29.09
C ILE A 400 -5.07 -3.84 29.31
N TYR A 401 -3.95 -4.36 29.84
CA TYR A 401 -3.72 -5.80 30.09
C TYR A 401 -4.09 -6.21 31.50
#